data_AF-A0A437JGK3-F1
#
_entry.id   AF-A0A437JGK3-F1
#
_cell.length_a   1.000
_cell.length_b   1.000
_cell.length_c   1.000
_cell.angle_alpha   90.00
_cell.angle_beta   90.00
_cell.angle_gamma   90.00
#
_symmetry.space_group_name_H-M   'P 1'
#
loop_
_entity.id
_entity.type
_entity.pdbx_description
1 polymer ?
#
loop_
_entity_poly.entity_id
_entity_poly.type
_entity_poly.pdbx_seq_one_letter_code
_entity_poly.pdbx_strand_id
1 'polypeptide(L)'
;MTDKIPGLQDWQGYKDDIDARYAFKIFFGKTLAELQPLFKRNVIERTDELRFMPVRAFQYYIFALRDYIIDEHYSSDDSDCAVDCYFNLVQAKLDAAPEAILPVMELLLPSLHFISGNVAAYKIDEEIYGSIPQRLQTLLQRYRQLRC
;
A
#
# COMPACT_ATOMS: atom_id res chain seq x y z
N MET A 1 -15.37 2.72 6.06
CA MET A 1 -14.25 1.81 6.36
C MET A 1 -14.50 1.25 7.74
N THR A 2 -14.15 0.00 8.04
CA THR A 2 -14.20 -0.46 9.43
C THR A 2 -12.99 0.14 10.13
N ASP A 3 -13.18 1.19 10.95
CA ASP A 3 -12.13 1.78 11.80
C ASP A 3 -11.63 0.82 12.90
N LYS A 4 -11.97 -0.46 12.77
CA LYS A 4 -11.68 -1.52 13.72
C LYS A 4 -10.35 -2.16 13.33
N ILE A 5 -9.39 -2.07 14.26
CA ILE A 5 -8.10 -2.77 14.17
C ILE A 5 -8.34 -4.27 13.92
N PRO A 6 -7.66 -4.88 12.92
CA PRO A 6 -7.78 -6.31 12.60
C PRO A 6 -7.51 -7.20 13.80
N GLY A 7 -8.45 -8.09 14.12
CA GLY A 7 -8.31 -9.09 15.18
C GLY A 7 -7.68 -10.39 14.68
N LEU A 8 -7.53 -11.37 15.56
CA LEU A 8 -6.93 -12.68 15.20
C LEU A 8 -7.61 -13.36 14.00
N GLN A 9 -8.93 -13.21 13.87
CA GLN A 9 -9.69 -13.78 12.76
C GLN A 9 -9.33 -13.16 11.41
N ASP A 10 -8.96 -11.89 11.39
CA ASP A 10 -8.57 -11.16 10.17
C ASP A 10 -7.15 -11.52 9.73
N TRP A 11 -6.39 -12.16 10.63
CA TRP A 11 -5.06 -12.72 10.41
C TRP A 11 -5.08 -14.23 10.17
N GLN A 12 -6.22 -14.85 9.87
CA GLN A 12 -6.28 -16.30 9.64
C GLN A 12 -5.23 -16.78 8.62
N GLY A 13 -4.54 -17.89 8.93
CA GLY A 13 -3.49 -18.46 8.09
C GLY A 13 -2.11 -17.83 8.25
N TYR A 14 -1.96 -16.75 9.04
CA TYR A 14 -0.67 -16.05 9.17
C TYR A 14 0.47 -16.94 9.66
N LYS A 15 0.19 -18.04 10.38
CA LYS A 15 1.21 -18.93 10.97
C LYS A 15 1.84 -19.86 9.95
N ASP A 16 1.19 -20.05 8.81
CA ASP A 16 1.58 -21.05 7.81
C ASP A 16 2.61 -20.48 6.82
N ASP A 17 2.79 -19.16 6.80
CA ASP A 17 3.70 -18.43 5.93
C ASP A 17 4.69 -17.58 6.74
N ILE A 18 5.98 -17.63 6.40
CA ILE A 18 7.04 -16.97 7.18
C ILE A 18 6.94 -15.45 7.12
N ASP A 19 6.53 -14.90 5.97
CA ASP A 19 6.42 -13.46 5.75
C ASP A 19 5.16 -12.92 6.43
N ALA A 20 4.05 -13.65 6.35
CA ALA A 20 2.82 -13.33 7.10
C ALA A 20 3.05 -13.40 8.62
N ARG A 21 3.87 -14.33 9.12
CA ARG A 21 4.29 -14.36 10.53
C ARG A 21 5.09 -13.14 10.93
N TYR A 22 5.98 -12.67 10.05
CA TYR A 22 6.77 -11.49 10.32
C TYR A 22 5.88 -10.24 10.30
N ALA A 23 5.03 -10.09 9.29
CA ALA A 23 4.02 -9.03 9.21
C ALA A 23 3.12 -9.01 10.45
N PHE A 24 2.70 -10.17 10.97
CA PHE A 24 1.90 -10.24 12.20
C PHE A 24 2.63 -9.61 13.40
N LYS A 25 3.92 -9.87 13.59
CA LYS A 25 4.69 -9.29 14.70
C LYS A 25 4.79 -7.77 14.61
N ILE A 26 4.85 -7.24 13.40
CA ILE A 26 5.02 -5.81 13.15
C ILE A 26 3.68 -5.08 13.26
N PHE A 27 2.61 -5.61 12.67
CA PHE A 27 1.35 -4.88 12.47
C PHE A 27 0.25 -5.23 13.48
N PHE A 28 0.21 -6.46 14.00
CA PHE A 28 -0.95 -6.93 14.78
C PHE A 28 -1.26 -6.01 15.98
N GLY A 29 -2.53 -5.59 16.07
CA GLY A 29 -3.03 -4.75 17.15
C GLY A 29 -2.68 -3.26 17.05
N LYS A 30 -2.00 -2.81 15.98
CA LYS A 30 -1.64 -1.40 15.80
C LYS A 30 -2.71 -0.62 15.04
N THR A 31 -2.83 0.64 15.38
CA THR A 31 -3.53 1.64 14.57
C THR A 31 -2.69 2.07 13.37
N LEU A 32 -3.31 2.70 12.37
CA LEU A 32 -2.60 3.28 11.22
C LEU A 32 -1.58 4.35 11.64
N ALA A 33 -1.90 5.13 12.68
CA ALA A 33 -1.02 6.17 13.22
C ALA A 33 0.23 5.57 13.90
N GLU A 34 0.08 4.47 14.64
CA GLU A 34 1.21 3.79 15.29
C GLU A 34 2.20 3.15 14.31
N LEU A 35 1.80 2.98 13.05
CA LEU A 35 2.66 2.42 12.00
C LEU A 35 3.52 3.48 11.30
N GLN A 36 3.15 4.76 11.37
CA GLN A 36 3.86 5.84 10.67
C GLN A 36 5.37 5.88 10.99
N PRO A 37 5.80 5.75 12.27
CA PRO A 37 7.22 5.71 12.59
C PRO A 37 7.95 4.48 12.02
N LEU A 38 7.22 3.38 11.79
CA LEU A 38 7.80 2.15 11.25
C LEU A 38 8.00 2.24 9.73
N PHE A 39 7.06 2.89 9.01
CA PHE A 39 7.24 3.23 7.60
C PHE A 39 8.39 4.21 7.40
N LYS A 40 8.48 5.25 8.25
CA LYS A 40 9.59 6.20 8.23
C LYS A 40 10.96 5.54 8.40
N ARG A 41 11.03 4.45 9.17
CA ARG A 41 12.28 3.72 9.37
C ARG A 41 12.72 2.94 8.14
N ASN A 42 11.78 2.31 7.43
CA ASN A 42 12.05 1.57 6.20
C ASN A 42 10.74 1.29 5.44
N VAL A 43 10.39 2.13 4.45
CA VAL A 43 9.14 2.00 3.68
C VAL A 43 9.12 0.73 2.83
N ILE A 44 10.29 0.28 2.33
CA ILE A 44 10.42 -0.89 1.46
C ILE A 44 10.02 -2.16 2.24
N GLU A 45 10.63 -2.40 3.40
CA GLU A 45 10.30 -3.57 4.23
C GLU A 45 8.83 -3.56 4.67
N ARG A 46 8.32 -2.41 5.13
CA ARG A 46 6.91 -2.30 5.54
C ARG A 46 5.95 -2.58 4.40
N THR A 47 6.31 -2.19 3.17
CA THR A 47 5.53 -2.47 1.97
C THR A 47 5.54 -3.96 1.63
N ASP A 48 6.66 -4.65 1.79
CA ASP A 48 6.72 -6.10 1.57
C ASP A 48 5.92 -6.89 2.62
N GLU A 49 5.88 -6.44 3.86
CA GLU A 49 5.01 -7.10 4.86
C GLU A 49 3.52 -6.91 4.55
N LEU A 50 3.12 -5.76 3.99
CA LEU A 50 1.77 -5.59 3.43
C LEU A 50 1.51 -6.56 2.26
N ARG A 51 2.53 -6.91 1.47
CA ARG A 51 2.41 -7.81 0.33
C ARG A 51 2.00 -9.22 0.77
N PHE A 52 2.52 -9.71 1.88
CA PHE A 52 2.32 -11.10 2.33
C PHE A 52 1.27 -11.27 3.44
N MET A 53 0.79 -10.19 4.05
CA MET A 53 -0.21 -10.33 5.12
C MET A 53 -1.57 -10.85 4.60
N PRO A 54 -2.36 -11.52 5.46
CA PRO A 54 -3.70 -12.00 5.12
C PRO A 54 -4.63 -10.89 4.62
N VAL A 55 -5.55 -11.24 3.72
CA VAL A 55 -6.42 -10.30 2.97
C VAL A 55 -7.11 -9.25 3.86
N ARG A 56 -7.74 -9.67 4.95
CA ARG A 56 -8.51 -8.74 5.81
C ARG A 56 -7.59 -7.79 6.57
N ALA A 57 -6.42 -8.26 7.01
CA ALA A 57 -5.40 -7.41 7.61
C ALA A 57 -4.85 -6.41 6.57
N PHE A 58 -4.55 -6.88 5.35
CA PHE A 58 -4.08 -6.03 4.24
C PHE A 58 -5.04 -4.88 3.95
N GLN A 59 -6.34 -5.18 3.85
CA GLN A 59 -7.38 -4.19 3.56
C GLN A 59 -7.45 -3.07 4.59
N TYR A 60 -7.00 -3.30 5.83
CA TYR A 60 -6.88 -2.25 6.83
C TYR A 60 -5.52 -1.55 6.74
N TYR A 61 -4.42 -2.29 6.74
CA TYR A 61 -3.08 -1.73 6.90
C TYR A 61 -2.51 -1.06 5.64
N ILE A 62 -3.04 -1.32 4.44
CA ILE A 62 -2.65 -0.59 3.22
C ILE A 62 -2.83 0.93 3.37
N PHE A 63 -3.80 1.35 4.17
CA PHE A 63 -4.04 2.77 4.42
C PHE A 63 -2.96 3.43 5.28
N ALA A 64 -2.19 2.68 6.06
CA ALA A 64 -1.03 3.24 6.76
C ALA A 64 0.07 3.68 5.77
N LEU A 65 0.29 2.91 4.69
CA LEU A 65 1.21 3.30 3.62
C LEU A 65 0.67 4.50 2.82
N ARG A 66 -0.64 4.51 2.53
CA ARG A 66 -1.29 5.67 1.91
C ARG A 66 -1.07 6.94 2.75
N ASP A 67 -1.38 6.87 4.04
CA ASP A 67 -1.30 8.03 4.94
C ASP A 67 0.15 8.48 5.13
N TYR A 68 1.09 7.52 5.21
CA TYR A 68 2.53 7.82 5.21
C TYR A 68 2.97 8.67 4.02
N ILE A 69 2.38 8.43 2.85
CA ILE A 69 2.73 9.16 1.62
C ILE A 69 2.01 10.51 1.55
N ILE A 70 0.71 10.52 1.82
CA ILE A 70 -0.14 11.72 1.69
C ILE A 70 0.16 12.75 2.77
N ASP A 71 0.45 12.31 3.99
CA ASP A 71 0.78 13.18 5.12
C ASP A 71 2.28 13.53 5.18
N GLU A 72 3.06 13.16 4.15
CA GLU A 72 4.49 13.47 4.01
C GLU A 72 5.33 13.02 5.22
N HIS A 73 5.04 11.85 5.79
CA HIS A 73 5.75 11.33 6.97
C HIS A 73 7.14 10.74 6.66
N TYR A 74 7.61 10.86 5.41
CA TYR A 74 8.93 10.44 4.94
C TYR A 74 10.00 11.55 5.09
N SER A 75 11.27 11.18 4.93
CA SER A 75 12.32 12.17 4.67
C SER A 75 12.24 12.64 3.20
N SER A 76 12.71 13.85 2.89
CA SER A 76 12.64 14.39 1.52
C SER A 76 13.39 13.59 0.45
N ASP A 77 14.19 12.61 0.89
CA ASP A 77 15.06 11.78 0.05
C ASP A 77 14.46 10.37 -0.17
N ASP A 78 13.35 10.05 0.51
CA ASP A 78 12.65 8.76 0.37
C ASP A 78 11.31 8.88 -0.37
N SER A 79 10.95 10.08 -0.84
CA SER A 79 9.62 10.38 -1.38
C SER A 79 9.33 9.61 -2.68
N ASP A 80 10.32 9.46 -3.54
CA ASP A 80 10.20 8.73 -4.79
C ASP A 80 10.05 7.22 -4.57
N CYS A 81 10.86 6.65 -3.69
CA CYS A 81 10.82 5.27 -3.27
C CYS A 81 9.47 4.91 -2.61
N ALA A 82 8.94 5.80 -1.76
CA ALA A 82 7.65 5.58 -1.11
C ALA A 82 6.50 5.54 -2.12
N VAL A 83 6.48 6.47 -3.09
CA VAL A 83 5.49 6.48 -4.18
C VAL A 83 5.60 5.21 -5.03
N ASP A 84 6.83 4.83 -5.42
CA ASP A 84 7.05 3.62 -6.20
C ASP A 84 6.53 2.36 -5.48
N CYS A 85 6.87 2.21 -4.20
CA CYS A 85 6.38 1.13 -3.34
C CYS A 85 4.86 1.02 -3.35
N TYR A 86 4.16 2.15 -3.22
CA TYR A 86 2.70 2.18 -3.19
C TYR A 86 2.07 1.79 -4.52
N PHE A 87 2.53 2.38 -5.63
CA PHE A 87 2.01 2.04 -6.96
C PHE A 87 2.29 0.58 -7.31
N ASN A 88 3.48 0.07 -7.01
CA ASN A 88 3.84 -1.33 -7.25
C ASN A 88 3.02 -2.30 -6.40
N LEU A 89 2.76 -1.98 -5.13
CA LEU A 89 1.93 -2.83 -4.27
C LEU A 89 0.48 -2.89 -4.78
N VAL A 90 -0.12 -1.74 -5.12
CA VAL A 90 -1.49 -1.69 -5.64
C VAL A 90 -1.60 -2.45 -6.96
N GLN A 91 -0.68 -2.22 -7.90
CA GLN A 91 -0.66 -2.93 -9.18
C GLN A 91 -0.49 -4.44 -8.99
N ALA A 92 0.49 -4.86 -8.18
CA ALA A 92 0.74 -6.27 -7.93
C ALA A 92 -0.46 -6.98 -7.31
N LYS A 93 -1.17 -6.33 -6.39
CA LYS A 93 -2.41 -6.89 -5.81
C LYS A 93 -3.54 -6.95 -6.82
N LEU A 94 -3.71 -5.93 -7.67
CA LEU A 94 -4.71 -5.97 -8.75
C LEU A 94 -4.45 -7.09 -9.75
N ASP A 95 -3.19 -7.44 -10.00
CA ASP A 95 -2.84 -8.47 -10.97
C ASP A 95 -2.89 -9.88 -10.37
N ALA A 96 -2.35 -10.08 -9.17
CA ALA A 96 -2.17 -11.40 -8.58
C ALA A 96 -3.27 -11.82 -7.59
N ALA A 97 -3.92 -10.85 -6.92
CA ALA A 97 -4.95 -11.13 -5.91
C ALA A 97 -6.06 -10.04 -5.92
N PRO A 98 -6.82 -9.90 -7.02
CA PRO A 98 -7.86 -8.87 -7.15
C PRO A 98 -8.83 -8.84 -5.97
N GLU A 99 -9.23 -10.01 -5.47
CA GLU A 99 -10.14 -10.16 -4.33
C GLU A 99 -9.61 -9.51 -3.04
N ALA A 100 -8.28 -9.39 -2.92
CA ALA A 100 -7.66 -8.76 -1.77
C ALA A 100 -7.80 -7.23 -1.80
N ILE A 101 -7.72 -6.61 -2.97
CA ILE A 101 -7.64 -5.15 -3.10
C ILE A 101 -8.91 -4.49 -3.63
N LEU A 102 -9.70 -5.16 -4.48
CA LEU A 102 -10.94 -4.62 -5.04
C LEU A 102 -11.89 -4.01 -3.98
N PRO A 103 -12.09 -4.64 -2.79
CA PRO A 103 -12.97 -4.08 -1.75
C PRO A 103 -12.52 -2.72 -1.20
N VAL A 104 -11.24 -2.36 -1.36
CA VAL A 104 -10.67 -1.11 -0.85
C VAL A 104 -10.22 -0.15 -1.95
N MET A 105 -10.28 -0.56 -3.22
CA MET A 105 -9.78 0.25 -4.35
C MET A 105 -10.43 1.63 -4.43
N GLU A 106 -11.74 1.75 -4.27
CA GLU A 106 -12.45 3.04 -4.30
C GLU A 106 -11.93 4.03 -3.25
N LEU A 107 -11.39 3.53 -2.13
CA LEU A 107 -10.81 4.33 -1.07
C LEU A 107 -9.33 4.67 -1.31
N LEU A 108 -8.65 3.91 -2.18
CA LEU A 108 -7.26 4.15 -2.58
C LEU A 108 -7.17 5.08 -3.79
N LEU A 109 -8.13 5.04 -4.71
CA LEU A 109 -8.15 5.84 -5.95
C LEU A 109 -7.88 7.33 -5.74
N PRO A 110 -8.49 8.03 -4.77
CA PRO A 110 -8.23 9.46 -4.56
C PRO A 110 -6.75 9.77 -4.31
N SER A 111 -6.07 8.94 -3.51
CA SER A 111 -4.64 9.12 -3.23
C SER A 111 -3.76 8.85 -4.46
N LEU A 112 -4.11 7.83 -5.27
CA LEU A 112 -3.38 7.52 -6.50
C LEU A 112 -3.52 8.65 -7.52
N HIS A 113 -4.73 9.21 -7.67
CA HIS A 113 -4.97 10.40 -8.50
C HIS A 113 -4.21 11.62 -7.98
N PHE A 114 -4.23 11.86 -6.66
CA PHE A 114 -3.53 12.97 -6.06
C PHE A 114 -2.02 12.90 -6.32
N ILE A 115 -1.37 11.76 -6.06
CA ILE A 115 0.06 11.58 -6.30
C ILE A 115 0.38 11.78 -7.79
N SER A 116 -0.40 11.19 -8.69
CA SER A 116 -0.21 11.35 -10.13
C SER A 116 -0.42 12.78 -10.63
N GLY A 117 -1.23 13.59 -9.96
CA GLY A 117 -1.43 15.01 -10.28
C GLY A 117 -0.34 15.92 -9.73
N ASN A 118 0.48 15.44 -8.79
CA ASN A 118 1.45 16.22 -8.02
C ASN A 118 2.86 15.61 -8.06
N VAL A 119 3.22 14.90 -9.14
CA VAL A 119 4.48 14.13 -9.28
C VAL A 119 5.72 14.95 -8.91
N ALA A 120 5.76 16.24 -9.28
CA ALA A 120 6.87 17.13 -8.98
C ALA A 120 7.18 17.26 -7.48
N ALA A 121 6.18 17.11 -6.60
CA ALA A 121 6.37 17.17 -5.15
C ALA A 121 7.17 15.97 -4.61
N TYR A 122 7.11 14.83 -5.31
CA TYR A 122 7.71 13.58 -4.86
C TYR A 122 9.10 13.32 -5.46
N LYS A 123 9.63 14.25 -6.27
CA LYS A 123 10.96 14.17 -6.91
C LYS A 123 11.23 12.83 -7.62
N ILE A 124 10.21 12.27 -8.28
CA ILE A 124 10.30 10.98 -8.95
C ILE A 124 11.38 11.02 -10.05
N ASP A 125 12.34 10.11 -9.96
CA ASP A 125 13.22 9.79 -11.07
C ASP A 125 12.48 8.90 -12.08
N GLU A 126 11.97 9.49 -13.16
CA GLU A 126 11.25 8.77 -14.21
C GLU A 126 12.15 7.81 -15.00
N GLU A 127 13.48 7.99 -15.01
CA GLU A 127 14.39 7.06 -15.67
C GLU A 127 14.51 5.75 -14.88
N ILE A 128 14.41 5.83 -13.55
CA ILE A 128 14.47 4.68 -12.65
C ILE A 128 13.08 4.03 -12.46
N TYR A 129 12.06 4.83 -12.15
CA TYR A 129 10.75 4.33 -11.69
C TYR A 129 9.63 4.43 -12.74
N GLY A 130 9.92 5.04 -13.89
CA GLY A 130 8.94 5.31 -14.93
C GLY A 130 7.93 6.39 -14.57
N SER A 131 7.11 6.75 -15.54
CA SER A 131 6.13 7.83 -15.41
C SER A 131 4.93 7.43 -14.54
N ILE A 132 4.77 8.08 -13.38
CA ILE A 132 3.63 7.85 -12.46
C ILE A 132 2.27 8.06 -13.15
N PRO A 133 2.06 9.11 -13.97
CA PRO A 133 0.81 9.27 -14.71
C PRO A 133 0.49 8.11 -15.65
N GLN A 134 1.50 7.55 -16.32
CA GLN A 134 1.30 6.39 -17.19
C GLN A 134 0.96 5.13 -16.36
N ARG A 135 1.67 4.91 -15.25
CA ARG A 135 1.39 3.80 -14.32
C ARG A 135 -0.03 3.89 -13.77
N LEU A 136 -0.53 5.08 -13.44
CA LEU A 136 -1.92 5.27 -13.04
C LEU A 136 -2.90 4.87 -14.15
N GLN A 137 -2.65 5.23 -15.42
CA GLN A 137 -3.53 4.83 -16.52
C GLN A 137 -3.59 3.30 -16.68
N THR A 138 -2.45 2.62 -16.61
CA THR A 138 -2.39 1.15 -16.66
C THR A 138 -3.17 0.52 -15.52
N LEU A 139 -2.99 1.02 -14.30
CA LEU A 139 -3.70 0.58 -13.10
C LEU A 139 -5.21 0.77 -13.23
N LEU A 140 -5.66 1.94 -13.70
CA LEU A 140 -7.08 2.24 -13.91
C LEU A 140 -7.70 1.35 -15.01
N GLN A 141 -6.96 1.10 -16.09
CA GLN A 141 -7.41 0.19 -17.14
C GLN A 141 -7.62 -1.22 -16.58
N ARG A 142 -6.65 -1.74 -15.81
CA ARG A 142 -6.74 -3.04 -15.16
C ARG A 142 -7.92 -3.11 -14.19
N TYR A 143 -8.08 -2.08 -13.35
CA TYR A 143 -9.18 -1.99 -12.41
C TYR A 143 -10.55 -2.02 -13.10
N ARG A 144 -10.72 -1.29 -14.22
CA ARG A 144 -11.97 -1.32 -15.01
C ARG A 144 -12.25 -2.70 -15.59
N GLN A 145 -11.24 -3.39 -16.11
CA GLN A 145 -11.39 -4.75 -16.65
C GLN A 145 -11.88 -5.75 -15.60
N LEU A 146 -11.48 -5.60 -14.35
CA LEU A 146 -11.87 -6.48 -13.24
C LEU A 146 -13.28 -6.19 -12.69
N ARG A 147 -13.92 -5.10 -13.12
CA ARG A 147 -15.27 -4.69 -12.70
C ARG A 147 -16.36 -4.93 -13.75
N CYS A 148 -15.96 -5.22 -14.99
CA CYS A 148 -16.86 -5.63 -16.06
C CYS A 148 -17.16 -7.12 -15.95
#